data_AF-A0A800A7V0-F1
#
_entry.id   AF-A0A800A7V0-F1
#
_cell.length_a   1.000
_cell.length_b   1.000
_cell.length_c   1.000
_cell.angle_alpha   90.00
_cell.angle_beta   90.00
_cell.angle_gamma   90.00
#
_symmetry.space_group_name_H-M   'P 1'
#
loop_
_entity.id
_entity.type
_entity.pdbx_description
1 polymer ?
#
loop_
_entity_poly.entity_id
_entity_poly.type
_entity_poly.pdbx_seq_one_letter_code
_entity_poly.pdbx_strand_id
1 'polypeptide(L)'
;MTERRVLLAVAGDSAAGKTTISDGIAEIIGRDRVTVVCSDDYHKYGRVARAERSITPLHPECNYLDILAQHLELLRAGEPILKPVYNHSYGELDPPEYVEARDIIIVEGLHPLAVRRLRQVFDVKVFLDPPLELRTRWKVKRDVAKRGYTPEEVRVAMQQREHDSKAYIAPQRSYADIVVSFYEREGRTGDDEHLDVRLVLRPTLAHPSLEHMLPPEHGPIRHRLGRDEGRPVDFLEIDGSAPTEETKLLEDAVYAHFWSESHTIPPEVGRVDEMHSGPLALTQLLIAGHVLEARSLISV
;
A
#
# COMPACT_ATOMS: atom_id res chain seq x y z
N MET A 1 -18.30 19.39 16.85
CA MET A 1 -17.66 18.09 17.13
C MET A 1 -16.54 17.96 16.11
N THR A 2 -15.30 17.73 16.52
CA THR A 2 -14.19 17.55 15.58
C THR A 2 -14.38 16.23 14.85
N GLU A 3 -14.53 16.26 13.53
CA GLU A 3 -14.58 15.04 12.72
C GLU A 3 -13.31 14.22 12.98
N ARG A 4 -13.48 12.96 13.42
CA ARG A 4 -12.36 12.06 13.64
C ARG A 4 -11.82 11.61 12.29
N ARG A 5 -10.52 11.83 12.09
CA ARG A 5 -9.79 11.49 10.86
C ARG A 5 -9.60 9.99 10.73
N VAL A 6 -9.61 9.52 9.49
CA VAL A 6 -9.40 8.11 9.15
C VAL A 6 -7.95 7.88 8.77
N LEU A 7 -7.34 6.83 9.32
CA LEU A 7 -5.96 6.47 9.03
C LEU A 7 -5.88 5.15 8.25
N LEU A 8 -5.25 5.20 7.08
CA LEU A 8 -4.90 4.05 6.25
C LEU A 8 -3.42 3.72 6.42
N ALA A 9 -3.09 2.47 6.73
CA ALA A 9 -1.73 1.95 6.62
C ALA A 9 -1.54 1.22 5.29
N VAL A 10 -0.45 1.53 4.57
CA VAL A 10 0.03 0.78 3.41
C VAL A 10 1.45 0.29 3.71
N ALA A 11 1.53 -0.88 4.34
CA ALA A 11 2.79 -1.51 4.72
C ALA A 11 3.29 -2.45 3.61
N GLY A 12 4.59 -2.70 3.58
CA GLY A 12 5.20 -3.66 2.66
C GLY A 12 6.68 -3.37 2.47
N ASP A 13 7.41 -4.34 1.97
CA ASP A 13 8.85 -4.21 1.82
C ASP A 13 9.22 -3.28 0.63
N SER A 14 10.48 -2.87 0.51
CA SER A 14 11.00 -1.98 -0.53
C SER A 14 10.60 -2.45 -1.92
N ALA A 15 10.07 -1.55 -2.76
CA ALA A 15 9.60 -1.85 -4.10
C ALA A 15 8.43 -2.85 -4.13
N ALA A 16 7.52 -2.82 -3.15
CA ALA A 16 6.28 -3.58 -3.18
C ALA A 16 5.09 -2.87 -3.89
N GLY A 17 5.29 -1.67 -4.44
CA GLY A 17 4.22 -0.89 -5.09
C GLY A 17 3.45 0.07 -4.17
N LYS A 18 3.94 0.34 -2.96
CA LYS A 18 3.26 1.18 -1.95
C LYS A 18 2.86 2.56 -2.47
N THR A 19 3.83 3.31 -2.99
CA THR A 19 3.60 4.68 -3.49
C THR A 19 2.56 4.70 -4.61
N THR A 20 2.60 3.73 -5.52
CA THR A 20 1.59 3.58 -6.59
C THR A 20 0.18 3.33 -6.05
N ILE A 21 0.05 2.49 -5.02
CA ILE A 21 -1.24 2.23 -4.36
C ILE A 21 -1.72 3.48 -3.61
N SER A 22 -0.86 4.08 -2.79
CA SER A 22 -1.16 5.27 -1.98
C SER A 22 -1.55 6.47 -2.84
N ASP A 23 -0.84 6.72 -3.94
CA ASP A 23 -1.13 7.82 -4.87
C ASP A 23 -2.48 7.63 -5.55
N GLY A 24 -2.78 6.44 -6.08
CA GLY A 24 -4.07 6.19 -6.71
C GLY A 24 -5.25 6.33 -5.73
N ILE A 25 -5.09 5.86 -4.49
CA ILE A 25 -6.09 6.08 -3.44
C ILE A 25 -6.27 7.57 -3.13
N ALA A 26 -5.18 8.34 -3.10
CA ALA A 26 -5.25 9.78 -2.88
C ALA A 26 -5.99 10.51 -4.02
N GLU A 27 -5.80 10.09 -5.27
CA GLU A 27 -6.56 10.64 -6.42
C GLU A 27 -8.06 10.30 -6.33
N ILE A 28 -8.41 9.06 -5.98
CA ILE A 28 -9.80 8.61 -5.83
C ILE A 28 -10.55 9.43 -4.77
N ILE A 29 -9.89 9.72 -3.64
CA ILE A 29 -10.50 10.44 -2.52
C ILE A 29 -10.52 11.96 -2.76
N GLY A 30 -9.56 12.47 -3.55
CA GLY A 30 -9.25 13.89 -3.73
C GLY A 30 -8.02 14.29 -2.91
N ARG A 31 -6.95 14.71 -3.59
CA ARG A 31 -5.66 15.04 -2.95
C ARG A 31 -5.76 16.14 -1.89
N ASP A 32 -6.69 17.07 -2.04
CA ASP A 32 -6.95 18.14 -1.07
C ASP A 32 -7.48 17.64 0.28
N ARG A 33 -7.99 16.40 0.33
CA ARG A 33 -8.55 15.75 1.52
C ARG A 33 -7.60 14.73 2.14
N VAL A 34 -6.41 14.54 1.57
CA VAL A 34 -5.49 13.47 1.95
C VAL A 34 -4.14 14.04 2.41
N THR A 35 -3.67 13.58 3.56
CA THR A 35 -2.28 13.74 4.02
C THR A 35 -1.55 12.42 3.80
N VAL A 36 -0.47 12.40 3.02
CA VAL A 36 0.39 11.21 2.87
C VAL A 36 1.62 11.35 3.75
N VAL A 37 1.92 10.32 4.54
CA VAL A 37 3.08 10.22 5.43
C VAL A 37 3.92 9.01 5.03
N CYS A 38 5.16 9.24 4.60
CA CYS A 38 6.12 8.17 4.40
C CYS A 38 6.79 7.81 5.74
N SER A 39 6.61 6.58 6.21
CA SER A 39 7.27 6.09 7.43
C SER A 39 8.78 5.91 7.26
N ASP A 40 9.30 5.84 6.04
CA ASP A 40 10.75 5.84 5.77
C ASP A 40 11.39 7.19 6.13
N ASP A 41 10.61 8.29 6.23
CA ASP A 41 11.09 9.59 6.73
C ASP A 41 11.60 9.53 8.18
N TYR A 42 11.20 8.50 8.93
CA TYR A 42 11.54 8.33 10.34
C TYR A 42 12.80 7.49 10.52
N HIS A 43 13.60 7.29 9.48
CA HIS A 43 14.94 6.71 9.60
C HIS A 43 15.82 7.54 10.55
N LYS A 44 16.52 6.87 11.47
CA LYS A 44 17.49 7.51 12.38
C LYS A 44 18.79 7.93 11.69
N TYR A 45 19.12 7.24 10.60
CA TYR A 45 20.43 7.31 9.96
C TYR A 45 20.30 7.37 8.44
N GLY A 46 21.13 8.19 7.80
CA GLY A 46 21.36 8.16 6.34
C GLY A 46 22.09 6.89 5.87
N ARG A 47 22.26 6.72 4.55
CA ARG A 47 22.88 5.52 3.94
C ARG A 47 24.28 5.23 4.47
N VAL A 48 25.14 6.24 4.54
CA VAL A 48 26.54 6.10 5.01
C VAL A 48 26.57 5.65 6.47
N ALA A 49 25.86 6.36 7.34
CA ALA A 49 25.78 6.05 8.77
C ALA A 49 25.21 4.65 9.05
N ARG A 50 24.25 4.17 8.24
CA ARG A 50 23.74 2.79 8.32
C ARG A 50 24.79 1.75 7.94
N ALA A 51 25.55 2.01 6.87
CA ALA A 51 26.61 1.12 6.42
C ALA A 51 27.71 0.97 7.49
N GLU A 52 28.16 2.08 8.09
CA GLU A 52 29.15 2.08 9.20
C GLU A 52 28.68 1.26 10.42
N ARG A 53 27.37 1.28 10.69
CA ARG A 53 26.74 0.56 11.81
C ARG A 53 26.36 -0.88 11.47
N SER A 54 26.53 -1.30 10.22
CA SER A 54 26.05 -2.60 9.73
C SER A 54 24.57 -2.86 10.05
N ILE A 55 23.73 -1.82 9.97
CA ILE A 55 22.29 -1.90 10.25
C ILE A 55 21.49 -1.59 8.99
N THR A 56 20.48 -2.41 8.69
CA THR A 56 19.60 -2.17 7.54
C THR A 56 18.49 -1.18 7.90
N PRO A 57 17.91 -0.46 6.92
CA PRO A 57 16.74 0.39 7.18
C PRO A 57 15.51 -0.43 7.63
N LEU A 58 15.50 -1.76 7.44
CA LEU A 58 14.42 -2.64 7.86
C LEU A 58 14.44 -2.93 9.37
N HIS A 59 15.60 -2.78 10.01
CA HIS A 59 15.74 -3.02 11.45
C HIS A 59 14.96 -1.97 12.25
N PRO A 60 14.08 -2.34 13.20
CA PRO A 60 13.28 -1.38 13.98
C PRO A 60 14.13 -0.33 14.70
N GLU A 61 15.31 -0.69 15.21
CA GLU A 61 16.20 0.27 15.87
C GLU A 61 16.78 1.34 14.93
N CYS A 62 16.74 1.13 13.62
CA CYS A 62 17.10 2.13 12.62
C CYS A 62 15.98 3.17 12.38
N ASN A 63 14.86 3.09 13.10
CA ASN A 63 13.66 3.88 12.87
C ASN A 63 13.13 4.49 14.17
N TYR A 64 12.68 5.74 14.14
CA TYR A 64 11.97 6.41 15.23
C TYR A 64 10.48 6.04 15.22
N LEU A 65 10.16 4.77 15.48
CA LEU A 65 8.78 4.25 15.43
C LEU A 65 7.87 4.82 16.53
N ASP A 66 8.46 5.23 17.64
CA ASP A 66 7.81 5.94 18.74
C ASP A 66 7.40 7.36 18.33
N ILE A 67 8.28 8.09 17.64
CA ILE A 67 7.98 9.42 17.09
C ILE A 67 6.93 9.32 15.99
N LEU A 68 7.02 8.32 15.11
CA LEU A 68 5.98 8.05 14.12
C LEU A 68 4.63 7.85 14.81
N ALA A 69 4.56 7.01 15.84
CA ALA A 69 3.29 6.76 16.55
C ALA A 69 2.73 8.04 17.19
N GLN A 70 3.58 8.86 17.81
CA GLN A 70 3.18 10.15 18.35
C GLN A 70 2.63 11.09 17.26
N HIS A 71 3.31 11.17 16.12
CA HIS A 71 2.87 12.02 15.01
C HIS A 71 1.54 11.57 14.43
N LEU A 72 1.29 10.26 14.33
CA LEU A 72 -0.01 9.75 13.87
C LEU A 72 -1.14 10.03 14.87
N GLU A 73 -0.86 10.00 16.18
CA GLU A 73 -1.82 10.40 17.21
C GLU A 73 -2.17 11.91 17.11
N LEU A 74 -1.17 12.77 16.87
CA LEU A 74 -1.37 14.21 16.65
C LEU A 74 -2.19 14.48 15.39
N LEU A 75 -1.80 13.88 14.26
CA LEU A 75 -2.54 14.02 13.01
C LEU A 75 -3.98 13.53 13.16
N ARG A 76 -4.21 12.42 13.89
CA ARG A 76 -5.57 11.93 14.18
C ARG A 76 -6.41 12.94 14.95
N ALA A 77 -5.81 13.63 15.91
CA ALA A 77 -6.45 14.70 16.69
C ALA A 77 -6.67 15.99 15.86
N GLY A 78 -6.10 16.07 14.66
CA GLY A 78 -6.15 17.25 13.81
C GLY A 78 -5.04 18.26 14.05
N GLU A 79 -4.05 17.88 14.84
CA GLU A 79 -2.89 18.72 15.13
C GLU A 79 -1.84 18.56 14.03
N PRO A 80 -1.18 19.65 13.60
CA PRO A 80 -0.10 19.59 12.64
C PRO A 80 1.16 18.97 13.26
N ILE A 81 2.07 18.50 12.41
CA ILE A 81 3.37 17.95 12.83
C ILE A 81 4.52 18.61 12.05
N LEU A 82 5.71 18.61 12.63
CA LEU A 82 6.96 18.78 11.89
C LEU A 82 7.50 17.39 11.53
N LYS A 83 7.16 16.92 10.34
CA LYS A 83 7.53 15.58 9.87
C LYS A 83 9.00 15.60 9.42
N PRO A 84 9.86 14.65 9.84
CA PRO A 84 11.18 14.50 9.24
C PRO A 84 11.06 14.20 7.74
N VAL A 85 12.18 14.31 7.02
CA VAL A 85 12.24 14.02 5.58
C VAL A 85 13.47 13.17 5.30
N TYR A 86 13.28 12.01 4.68
CA TYR A 86 14.38 11.17 4.20
C TYR A 86 14.48 11.24 2.69
N ASN A 87 15.58 11.78 2.19
CA ASN A 87 15.78 11.93 0.76
C ASN A 87 16.25 10.63 0.12
N HIS A 88 15.40 9.98 -0.66
CA HIS A 88 15.78 8.74 -1.32
C HIS A 88 16.75 8.89 -2.50
N SER A 89 17.03 10.10 -2.99
CA SER A 89 17.97 10.31 -4.10
C SER A 89 19.40 10.15 -3.60
N TYR A 90 19.83 10.96 -2.63
CA TYR A 90 21.17 10.88 -2.04
C TYR A 90 21.24 10.06 -0.74
N GLY A 91 20.11 9.82 -0.07
CA GLY A 91 20.04 8.91 1.08
C GLY A 91 20.41 9.56 2.41
N GLU A 92 20.07 10.84 2.59
CA GLU A 92 20.31 11.61 3.81
C GLU A 92 18.99 12.18 4.38
N LEU A 93 19.09 12.80 5.55
CA LEU A 93 17.97 13.43 6.25
C LEU A 93 17.95 14.92 5.89
N ASP A 94 16.81 15.38 5.39
CA ASP A 94 16.56 16.79 5.06
C ASP A 94 15.87 17.51 6.25
N PRO A 95 15.82 18.85 6.24
CA PRO A 95 15.04 19.60 7.22
C PRO A 95 13.57 19.14 7.27
N PRO A 96 12.94 19.15 8.45
CA PRO A 96 11.57 18.69 8.59
C PRO A 96 10.58 19.61 7.85
N GLU A 97 9.47 19.03 7.40
CA GLU A 97 8.39 19.74 6.74
C GLU A 97 7.16 19.87 7.67
N TYR A 98 6.46 21.00 7.55
CA TYR A 98 5.21 21.22 8.26
C TYR A 98 4.06 20.53 7.55
N VAL A 99 3.39 19.61 8.24
CA VAL A 99 2.31 18.79 7.67
C VAL A 99 1.02 19.03 8.45
N GLU A 100 -0.01 19.47 7.73
CA GLU A 100 -1.36 19.61 8.27
C GLU A 100 -2.14 18.29 8.19
N ALA A 101 -3.02 18.09 9.15
CA ALA A 101 -3.91 16.93 9.19
C ALA A 101 -5.17 17.15 8.33
N ARG A 102 -5.26 16.46 7.20
CA ARG A 102 -6.48 16.37 6.38
C ARG A 102 -7.43 15.30 6.90
N ASP A 103 -8.57 15.13 6.23
CA ASP A 103 -9.62 14.19 6.60
C ASP A 103 -9.14 12.74 6.65
N ILE A 104 -8.31 12.37 5.67
CA ILE A 104 -7.74 11.05 5.49
C ILE A 104 -6.22 11.15 5.60
N ILE A 105 -5.61 10.27 6.37
CA ILE A 105 -4.16 10.18 6.51
C ILE A 105 -3.71 8.81 5.99
N ILE A 106 -2.91 8.80 4.93
CA ILE A 106 -2.31 7.58 4.39
C ILE A 106 -0.88 7.48 4.89
N VAL A 107 -0.55 6.38 5.56
CA VAL A 107 0.80 6.11 6.06
C VAL A 107 1.38 4.94 5.29
N GLU A 108 2.38 5.21 4.47
CA GLU A 108 3.07 4.18 3.70
C GLU A 108 4.50 3.96 4.16
N GLY A 109 5.05 2.78 3.93
CA GLY A 109 6.48 2.51 4.13
C GLY A 109 6.74 1.14 4.71
N LEU A 110 7.91 0.98 5.33
CA LEU A 110 8.39 -0.31 5.81
C LEU A 110 7.73 -0.78 7.11
N HIS A 111 7.38 0.14 8.02
CA HIS A 111 6.95 -0.18 9.38
C HIS A 111 5.58 0.33 9.86
N PRO A 112 4.58 0.69 9.02
CA PRO A 112 3.28 1.12 9.52
C PRO A 112 2.64 0.16 10.54
N LEU A 113 2.84 -1.16 10.40
CA LEU A 113 2.20 -2.17 11.26
C LEU A 113 3.16 -2.85 12.24
N ALA A 114 4.41 -2.37 12.36
CA ALA A 114 5.49 -3.05 13.07
C ALA A 114 5.23 -3.20 14.58
N VAL A 115 4.76 -2.14 15.23
CA VAL A 115 4.53 -2.12 16.68
C VAL A 115 3.06 -1.96 17.04
N ARG A 116 2.66 -2.52 18.18
CA ARG A 116 1.25 -2.54 18.63
C ARG A 116 0.62 -1.15 18.69
N ARG A 117 1.38 -0.15 19.18
CA ARG A 117 0.90 1.23 19.29
C ARG A 117 0.48 1.78 17.93
N LEU A 118 1.29 1.61 16.89
CA LEU A 118 0.96 2.01 15.52
C LEU A 118 -0.29 1.29 15.01
N ARG A 119 -0.35 -0.04 15.18
CA ARG A 119 -1.48 -0.86 14.71
C ARG A 119 -2.84 -0.42 15.26
N GLN A 120 -2.88 0.19 16.44
CA GLN A 120 -4.11 0.63 17.08
C GLN A 120 -4.61 1.99 16.57
N VAL A 121 -3.77 2.75 15.85
CA VAL A 121 -4.17 4.06 15.30
C VAL A 121 -4.90 3.90 13.97
N PHE A 122 -4.60 2.86 13.20
CA PHE A 122 -5.17 2.65 11.86
C PHE A 122 -6.59 2.11 11.88
N ASP A 123 -7.41 2.65 10.98
CA ASP A 123 -8.78 2.20 10.73
C ASP A 123 -8.80 1.14 9.61
N VAL A 124 -7.94 1.29 8.60
CA VAL A 124 -7.73 0.32 7.51
C VAL A 124 -6.24 -0.03 7.41
N LYS A 125 -5.92 -1.32 7.36
CA LYS A 125 -4.54 -1.83 7.32
C LYS A 125 -4.32 -2.68 6.06
N VAL A 126 -3.46 -2.20 5.18
CA VAL A 126 -3.09 -2.89 3.93
C VAL A 126 -1.64 -3.35 4.02
N PHE A 127 -1.36 -4.57 3.55
CA PHE A 127 0.00 -5.07 3.36
C PHE A 127 0.22 -5.52 1.92
N LEU A 128 1.26 -4.98 1.27
CA LEU A 128 1.66 -5.36 -0.08
C LEU A 128 2.70 -6.49 -0.02
N ASP A 129 2.37 -7.63 -0.62
CA ASP A 129 3.13 -8.88 -0.58
C ASP A 129 3.43 -9.47 -1.98
N PRO A 130 3.90 -8.68 -2.97
CA PRO A 130 4.32 -9.24 -4.25
C PRO A 130 5.55 -10.16 -4.09
N PRO A 131 5.77 -11.13 -5.00
CA PRO A 131 6.94 -12.01 -4.97
C PRO A 131 8.28 -11.26 -5.02
N LEU A 132 9.32 -11.86 -4.44
CA LEU A 132 10.66 -11.25 -4.34
C LEU A 132 11.27 -10.96 -5.72
N GLU A 133 11.03 -11.85 -6.68
CA GLU A 133 11.53 -11.74 -8.06
C GLU A 133 10.94 -10.48 -8.73
N LEU A 134 9.62 -10.28 -8.61
CA LEU A 134 8.90 -9.13 -9.13
C LEU A 134 9.39 -7.83 -8.48
N ARG A 135 9.48 -7.80 -7.15
CA ARG A 135 10.02 -6.66 -6.39
C ARG A 135 11.43 -6.30 -6.82
N THR A 136 12.28 -7.30 -7.02
CA THR A 136 13.67 -7.11 -7.45
C THR A 136 13.72 -6.48 -8.83
N ARG A 137 12.89 -6.95 -9.77
CA ARG A 137 12.78 -6.37 -11.12
C ARG A 137 12.34 -4.91 -11.09
N TRP A 138 11.26 -4.59 -10.37
CA TRP A 138 10.80 -3.20 -10.21
C TRP A 138 11.85 -2.32 -9.55
N LYS A 139 12.56 -2.84 -8.54
CA LYS A 139 13.63 -2.11 -7.87
C LYS A 139 14.81 -1.84 -8.80
N VAL A 140 15.21 -2.81 -9.62
CA VAL A 140 16.26 -2.64 -10.65
C VAL A 140 15.83 -1.56 -11.65
N LYS A 141 14.63 -1.68 -12.26
CA LYS A 141 14.10 -0.69 -13.21
C LYS A 141 14.15 0.73 -12.62
N ARG A 142 13.67 0.90 -11.39
CA ARG A 142 13.61 2.20 -10.70
C ARG A 142 14.99 2.73 -10.28
N ASP A 143 15.79 1.93 -9.59
CA ASP A 143 17.02 2.40 -8.94
C ASP A 143 18.15 2.59 -9.97
N VAL A 144 18.15 1.85 -11.10
CA VAL A 144 19.04 2.11 -12.24
C VAL A 144 18.66 3.42 -12.92
N ALA A 145 17.38 3.60 -13.26
CA ALA A 145 16.93 4.78 -14.01
C ALA A 145 16.99 6.09 -13.19
N LYS A 146 16.63 6.03 -11.90
CA LYS A 146 16.44 7.25 -11.07
C LYS A 146 17.57 7.53 -10.08
N ARG A 147 18.43 6.55 -9.78
CA ARG A 147 19.43 6.66 -8.69
C ARG A 147 20.85 6.26 -9.10
N GLY A 148 21.07 5.87 -10.36
CA GLY A 148 22.39 5.58 -10.90
C GLY A 148 23.04 4.29 -10.39
N TYR A 149 22.28 3.40 -9.76
CA TYR A 149 22.78 2.08 -9.35
C TYR A 149 22.93 1.14 -10.54
N THR A 150 23.83 0.18 -10.43
CA THR A 150 23.89 -0.97 -11.33
C THR A 150 22.86 -2.04 -10.93
N PRO A 151 22.38 -2.87 -11.86
CA PRO A 151 21.49 -3.99 -11.52
C PRO A 151 22.07 -4.93 -10.46
N GLU A 152 23.39 -5.13 -10.46
CA GLU A 152 24.07 -6.03 -9.52
C GLU A 152 24.08 -5.47 -8.09
N GLU A 153 24.40 -4.18 -7.93
CA GLU A 153 24.33 -3.52 -6.63
C GLU A 153 22.93 -3.61 -6.02
N VAL A 154 21.89 -3.50 -6.85
CA VAL A 154 20.50 -3.65 -6.40
C VAL A 154 20.23 -5.07 -5.92
N ARG A 155 20.67 -6.11 -6.65
CA ARG A 155 20.48 -7.52 -6.27
C ARG A 155 21.21 -7.88 -5.00
N VAL A 156 22.47 -7.44 -4.86
CA VAL A 156 23.26 -7.64 -3.63
C VAL A 156 22.57 -6.97 -2.44
N ALA A 157 22.10 -5.73 -2.60
CA ALA A 157 21.39 -5.02 -1.55
C ALA A 157 20.05 -5.68 -1.17
N MET A 158 19.36 -6.33 -2.11
CA MET A 158 18.15 -7.11 -1.85
C MET A 158 18.45 -8.36 -1.01
N GLN A 159 19.49 -9.12 -1.37
CA GLN A 159 19.90 -10.32 -0.65
C GLN A 159 20.35 -10.01 0.79
N GLN A 160 21.15 -8.95 0.97
CA GLN A 160 21.61 -8.51 2.30
C GLN A 160 20.46 -8.14 3.25
N ARG A 161 19.29 -7.80 2.72
CA ARG A 161 18.12 -7.38 3.49
C ARG A 161 17.12 -8.51 3.72
N GLU A 162 17.30 -9.67 3.12
CA GLU A 162 16.31 -10.76 3.16
C GLU A 162 16.05 -11.25 4.59
N HIS A 163 17.13 -11.40 5.38
CA HIS A 163 17.04 -11.77 6.79
C HIS A 163 16.16 -10.77 7.57
N ASP A 164 16.47 -9.48 7.48
CA ASP A 164 15.73 -8.44 8.20
C ASP A 164 14.31 -8.25 7.66
N SER A 165 14.09 -8.49 6.37
CA SER A 165 12.76 -8.48 5.77
C SER A 165 11.88 -9.57 6.40
N LYS A 166 12.40 -10.81 6.48
CA LYS A 166 11.72 -11.93 7.13
C LYS A 166 11.49 -11.68 8.62
N ALA A 167 12.43 -11.04 9.30
CA ALA A 167 12.35 -10.78 10.74
C ALA A 167 11.43 -9.61 11.11
N TYR A 168 11.39 -8.55 10.32
CA TYR A 168 10.80 -7.27 10.74
C TYR A 168 9.69 -6.74 9.80
N ILE A 169 9.66 -7.16 8.54
CA ILE A 169 8.68 -6.69 7.56
C ILE A 169 7.58 -7.72 7.34
N ALA A 170 7.94 -8.96 6.97
CA ALA A 170 6.98 -10.03 6.70
C ALA A 170 5.97 -10.28 7.85
N PRO A 171 6.33 -10.22 9.15
CA PRO A 171 5.37 -10.45 10.22
C PRO A 171 4.21 -9.44 10.25
N GLN A 172 4.39 -8.26 9.65
CA GLN A 172 3.36 -7.22 9.58
C GLN A 172 2.13 -7.67 8.78
N ARG A 173 2.29 -8.59 7.83
CA ARG A 173 1.21 -9.19 7.02
C ARG A 173 0.08 -9.75 7.88
N SER A 174 0.42 -10.40 9.00
CA SER A 174 -0.55 -11.03 9.90
C SER A 174 -1.51 -10.05 10.62
N TYR A 175 -1.23 -8.75 10.55
CA TYR A 175 -2.03 -7.67 11.14
C TYR A 175 -2.81 -6.83 10.11
N ALA A 176 -2.60 -7.06 8.82
CA ALA A 176 -3.35 -6.36 7.78
C ALA A 176 -4.80 -6.84 7.72
N ASP A 177 -5.71 -5.95 7.35
CA ASP A 177 -7.10 -6.28 7.00
C ASP A 177 -7.17 -6.76 5.54
N ILE A 178 -6.33 -6.19 4.67
CA ILE A 178 -6.22 -6.55 3.25
C ILE A 178 -4.76 -6.88 2.93
N VAL A 179 -4.49 -8.05 2.36
CA VAL A 179 -3.17 -8.37 1.77
C VAL A 179 -3.29 -8.33 0.26
N VAL A 180 -2.43 -7.54 -0.39
CA VAL A 180 -2.41 -7.38 -1.86
C VAL A 180 -1.15 -8.03 -2.40
N SER A 181 -1.30 -9.01 -3.27
CA SER A 181 -0.17 -9.67 -3.94
C SER A 181 -0.37 -9.58 -5.45
N PHE A 182 0.39 -8.69 -6.10
CA PHE A 182 0.55 -8.72 -7.55
C PHE A 182 1.55 -9.81 -7.92
N TYR A 183 1.25 -10.59 -8.96
CA TYR A 183 2.12 -11.68 -9.39
C TYR A 183 2.02 -11.93 -10.90
N GLU A 184 3.05 -12.58 -11.43
CA GLU A 184 3.10 -13.00 -12.82
C GLU A 184 2.36 -14.32 -12.99
N ARG A 185 1.49 -14.40 -13.99
CA ARG A 185 0.90 -15.68 -14.38
C ARG A 185 1.98 -16.65 -14.86
N GLU A 186 1.83 -17.92 -14.53
CA GLU A 186 2.72 -18.96 -15.06
C GLU A 186 2.78 -18.88 -16.59
N GLY A 187 4.00 -18.85 -17.14
CA GLY A 187 4.24 -18.71 -18.58
C GLY A 187 4.29 -17.27 -19.10
N ARG A 188 4.11 -16.24 -18.25
CA ARG A 188 4.25 -14.81 -18.60
C ARG A 188 5.36 -14.11 -17.80
N THR A 189 6.53 -14.75 -17.68
CA THR A 189 7.66 -14.17 -16.95
C THR A 189 8.24 -12.95 -17.67
N GLY A 190 8.39 -11.85 -16.94
CA GLY A 190 8.88 -10.56 -17.41
C GLY A 190 7.78 -9.57 -17.83
N ASP A 191 6.50 -9.95 -17.73
CA ASP A 191 5.36 -9.12 -18.11
C ASP A 191 4.90 -8.26 -16.93
N ASP A 192 5.46 -7.05 -16.82
CA ASP A 192 5.04 -6.05 -15.83
C ASP A 192 3.69 -5.39 -16.19
N GLU A 193 3.19 -5.61 -17.40
CA GLU A 193 2.01 -4.95 -17.96
C GLU A 193 0.71 -5.67 -17.59
N HIS A 194 0.75 -7.01 -17.54
CA HIS A 194 -0.42 -7.87 -17.32
C HIS A 194 -0.29 -8.72 -16.05
N LEU A 195 0.03 -8.07 -14.93
CA LEU A 195 0.12 -8.73 -13.64
C LEU A 195 -1.26 -9.10 -13.10
N ASP A 196 -1.41 -10.34 -12.67
CA ASP A 196 -2.56 -10.77 -11.89
C ASP A 196 -2.44 -10.17 -10.48
N VAL A 197 -3.57 -9.98 -9.79
CA VAL A 197 -3.59 -9.63 -8.36
C VAL A 197 -4.42 -10.63 -7.59
N ARG A 198 -3.95 -10.99 -6.41
CA ARG A 198 -4.72 -11.67 -5.37
C ARG A 198 -4.87 -10.74 -4.18
N LEU A 199 -6.11 -10.47 -3.80
CA LEU A 199 -6.47 -9.82 -2.55
C LEU A 199 -6.89 -10.88 -1.54
N VAL A 200 -6.28 -10.84 -0.36
CA VAL A 200 -6.75 -11.57 0.82
C VAL A 200 -7.54 -10.60 1.67
N LEU A 201 -8.84 -10.81 1.74
CA LEU A 201 -9.80 -9.96 2.43
C LEU A 201 -10.16 -10.63 3.76
N ARG A 202 -9.75 -10.00 4.87
CA ARG A 202 -9.96 -10.55 6.21
C ARG A 202 -11.27 -10.01 6.81
N PRO A 203 -11.99 -10.81 7.63
CA PRO A 203 -13.24 -10.38 8.24
C PRO A 203 -13.09 -9.30 9.33
N THR A 204 -11.91 -8.66 9.43
CA THR A 204 -11.68 -7.49 10.26
C THR A 204 -12.24 -6.21 9.63
N LEU A 205 -12.58 -6.23 8.34
CA LEU A 205 -13.36 -5.21 7.64
C LEU A 205 -14.62 -5.85 7.05
N ALA A 206 -15.70 -5.06 6.96
CA ALA A 206 -16.92 -5.45 6.27
C ALA A 206 -16.71 -5.27 4.76
N HIS A 207 -16.34 -6.34 4.06
CA HIS A 207 -16.15 -6.29 2.61
C HIS A 207 -17.47 -6.23 1.85
N PRO A 208 -17.56 -5.47 0.74
CA PRO A 208 -18.76 -5.45 -0.10
C PRO A 208 -19.02 -6.85 -0.67
N SER A 209 -20.31 -7.22 -0.79
CA SER A 209 -20.68 -8.49 -1.39
C SER A 209 -20.41 -8.47 -2.90
N LEU A 210 -19.33 -9.13 -3.32
CA LEU A 210 -18.93 -9.17 -4.73
C LEU A 210 -19.71 -10.21 -5.56
N GLU A 211 -20.45 -11.13 -4.93
CA GLU A 211 -21.14 -12.23 -5.64
C GLU A 211 -22.10 -11.75 -6.73
N HIS A 212 -22.81 -10.65 -6.50
CA HIS A 212 -23.74 -10.05 -7.47
C HIS A 212 -23.06 -9.17 -8.51
N MET A 213 -21.77 -8.87 -8.31
CA MET A 213 -20.97 -7.97 -9.14
C MET A 213 -20.05 -8.73 -10.10
N LEU A 214 -19.92 -10.04 -9.92
CA LEU A 214 -19.00 -10.87 -10.68
C LEU A 214 -19.69 -11.57 -11.86
N PRO A 215 -19.01 -11.68 -13.02
CA PRO A 215 -19.48 -12.53 -14.10
C PRO A 215 -19.54 -14.01 -13.65
N PRO A 216 -20.37 -14.84 -14.29
CA PRO A 216 -20.60 -16.23 -13.87
C PRO A 216 -19.31 -17.06 -13.77
N GLU A 217 -19.36 -18.08 -12.90
CA GLU A 217 -18.23 -18.93 -12.49
C GLU A 217 -17.32 -19.27 -13.69
N HIS A 218 -16.00 -19.07 -13.53
CA HIS A 218 -14.89 -19.22 -14.51
C HIS A 218 -14.43 -17.96 -15.28
N GLY A 219 -14.83 -16.77 -14.85
CA GLY A 219 -14.33 -15.50 -15.40
C GLY A 219 -12.88 -15.13 -15.00
N PRO A 220 -12.33 -14.06 -15.62
CA PRO A 220 -11.01 -13.49 -15.27
C PRO A 220 -11.00 -12.82 -13.89
N ILE A 221 -12.16 -12.69 -13.25
CA ILE A 221 -12.31 -12.22 -11.87
C ILE A 221 -12.97 -13.33 -11.06
N ARG A 222 -12.32 -13.72 -9.95
CA ARG A 222 -12.73 -14.87 -9.14
C ARG A 222 -12.79 -14.49 -7.67
N HIS A 223 -13.92 -14.78 -7.04
CA HIS A 223 -14.10 -14.65 -5.60
C HIS A 223 -14.31 -16.02 -4.97
N ARG A 224 -13.56 -16.33 -3.91
CA ARG A 224 -13.66 -17.63 -3.23
C ARG A 224 -13.36 -17.52 -1.75
N LEU A 225 -14.08 -18.31 -0.94
CA LEU A 225 -13.76 -18.52 0.46
C LEU A 225 -12.55 -19.44 0.60
N GLY A 226 -11.70 -19.15 1.58
CA GLY A 226 -10.56 -20.00 1.90
C GLY A 226 -9.92 -19.71 3.25
N ARG A 227 -8.65 -20.11 3.40
CA ARG A 227 -7.87 -19.85 4.60
C ARG A 227 -6.51 -19.25 4.27
N ASP A 228 -6.14 -18.21 5.00
CA ASP A 228 -4.81 -17.58 4.97
C ASP A 228 -4.24 -17.57 6.39
N GLU A 229 -3.03 -18.09 6.58
CA GLU A 229 -2.42 -18.27 7.91
C GLU A 229 -3.34 -18.98 8.93
N GLY A 230 -4.16 -19.92 8.44
CA GLY A 230 -5.15 -20.68 9.21
C GLY A 230 -6.46 -19.94 9.52
N ARG A 231 -6.60 -18.66 9.16
CA ARG A 231 -7.79 -17.84 9.40
C ARG A 231 -8.73 -17.85 8.19
N PRO A 232 -10.06 -17.83 8.38
CA PRO A 232 -11.00 -17.72 7.28
C PRO A 232 -10.87 -16.35 6.60
N VAL A 233 -10.86 -16.35 5.28
CA VAL A 233 -10.71 -15.15 4.43
C VAL A 233 -11.49 -15.32 3.14
N ASP A 234 -11.80 -14.18 2.51
CA ASP A 234 -12.23 -14.11 1.12
C ASP A 234 -11.01 -13.83 0.23
N PHE A 235 -10.86 -14.59 -0.84
CA PHE A 235 -9.88 -14.33 -1.87
C PHE A 235 -10.57 -13.71 -3.08
N LEU A 236 -10.12 -12.53 -3.48
CA LEU A 236 -10.46 -11.93 -4.77
C LEU A 236 -9.23 -11.99 -5.68
N GLU A 237 -9.35 -12.68 -6.82
CA GLU A 237 -8.32 -12.75 -7.84
C GLU A 237 -8.79 -12.05 -9.11
N ILE A 238 -7.96 -11.17 -9.67
CA ILE A 238 -8.23 -10.46 -10.92
C ILE A 238 -7.07 -10.71 -11.87
N ASP A 239 -7.38 -11.23 -13.06
CA ASP A 239 -6.42 -11.51 -14.10
C ASP A 239 -5.89 -10.21 -14.74
N GLY A 240 -4.57 -10.13 -14.94
CA GLY A 240 -3.94 -8.98 -15.59
C GLY A 240 -4.29 -8.81 -17.07
N SER A 241 -4.82 -9.86 -17.70
CA SER A 241 -5.35 -9.82 -19.06
C SER A 241 -6.87 -9.95 -19.10
N ALA A 242 -7.57 -9.59 -18.03
CA ALA A 242 -9.02 -9.46 -18.05
C ALA A 242 -9.44 -8.47 -19.17
N PRO A 243 -10.49 -8.78 -19.96
CA PRO A 243 -11.00 -7.83 -20.94
C PRO A 243 -11.35 -6.49 -20.28
N THR A 244 -11.06 -5.38 -20.97
CA THR A 244 -11.30 -4.03 -20.44
C THR A 244 -12.77 -3.84 -20.04
N GLU A 245 -13.71 -4.32 -20.85
CA GLU A 245 -15.14 -4.22 -20.57
C GLU A 245 -15.54 -4.93 -19.26
N GLU A 246 -15.03 -6.13 -19.01
CA GLU A 246 -15.34 -6.88 -17.79
C GLU A 246 -14.73 -6.22 -16.54
N THR A 247 -13.49 -5.75 -16.66
CA THR A 247 -12.82 -5.02 -15.58
C THR A 247 -13.58 -3.72 -15.30
N LYS A 248 -13.99 -3.00 -16.35
CA LYS A 248 -14.67 -1.72 -16.24
C LYS A 248 -16.05 -1.85 -15.58
N LEU A 249 -16.80 -2.89 -15.90
CA LEU A 249 -18.08 -3.18 -15.23
C LEU A 249 -17.90 -3.39 -13.73
N LEU A 250 -16.86 -4.11 -13.31
CA LEU A 250 -16.60 -4.30 -11.89
C LEU A 250 -16.09 -3.02 -11.23
N GLU A 251 -15.23 -2.25 -11.91
CA GLU A 251 -14.78 -0.94 -11.41
C GLU A 251 -15.97 -0.02 -11.15
N ASP A 252 -16.88 0.10 -12.12
CA ASP A 252 -18.07 0.93 -12.00
C ASP A 252 -19.02 0.43 -10.91
N ALA A 253 -19.16 -0.89 -10.75
CA ALA A 253 -19.97 -1.48 -9.69
C ALA A 253 -19.37 -1.23 -8.29
N VAL A 254 -18.06 -1.42 -8.13
CA VAL A 254 -17.33 -1.11 -6.88
C VAL A 254 -17.44 0.37 -6.59
N TYR A 255 -17.31 1.21 -7.61
CA TYR A 255 -17.44 2.65 -7.45
C TYR A 255 -18.85 3.07 -7.02
N ALA A 256 -19.89 2.54 -7.67
CA ALA A 256 -21.28 2.83 -7.30
C ALA A 256 -21.65 2.36 -5.89
N HIS A 257 -20.93 1.37 -5.34
CA HIS A 257 -21.15 0.91 -3.97
C HIS A 257 -20.71 1.93 -2.92
N PHE A 258 -19.53 2.53 -3.10
CA PHE A 258 -18.92 3.41 -2.10
C PHE A 258 -19.13 4.91 -2.37
N TRP A 259 -19.39 5.29 -3.63
CA TRP A 259 -19.59 6.68 -4.05
C TRP A 259 -21.01 6.89 -4.59
N SER A 260 -21.56 8.10 -4.39
CA SER A 260 -22.84 8.50 -5.01
C SER A 260 -22.73 8.65 -6.52
N GLU A 261 -23.85 8.48 -7.25
CA GLU A 261 -23.94 8.51 -8.74
C GLU A 261 -23.35 9.75 -9.46
N SER A 262 -22.99 10.81 -8.72
CA SER A 262 -22.46 12.06 -9.29
C SER A 262 -20.96 12.06 -9.55
N HIS A 263 -20.22 11.04 -9.10
CA HIS A 263 -18.77 11.01 -9.24
C HIS A 263 -18.33 10.05 -10.36
N THR A 264 -17.23 10.39 -11.03
CA THR A 264 -16.58 9.52 -12.02
C THR A 264 -15.24 9.04 -11.48
N ILE A 265 -14.88 7.79 -11.77
CA ILE A 265 -13.55 7.25 -11.46
C ILE A 265 -12.48 8.15 -12.09
N PRO A 266 -11.53 8.71 -11.31
CA PRO A 266 -10.47 9.54 -11.85
C PRO A 266 -9.64 8.78 -12.90
N PRO A 267 -9.21 9.42 -13.99
CA PRO A 267 -8.44 8.76 -15.05
C PRO A 267 -7.08 8.23 -14.58
N GLU A 268 -6.56 8.71 -13.45
CA GLU A 268 -5.31 8.29 -12.81
C GLU A 268 -5.42 6.91 -12.12
N VAL A 269 -6.63 6.44 -11.84
CA VAL A 269 -6.87 5.12 -11.25
C VAL A 269 -6.35 4.03 -12.18
N GLY A 270 -5.67 3.04 -11.60
CA GLY A 270 -5.05 1.94 -12.34
C GLY A 270 -3.82 2.34 -13.16
N ARG A 271 -3.37 3.60 -13.15
CA ARG A 271 -2.23 4.01 -13.97
C ARG A 271 -0.88 3.67 -13.34
N VAL A 272 0.01 3.13 -14.17
CA VAL A 272 1.45 2.98 -13.88
C VAL A 272 2.23 3.39 -15.12
N ASP A 273 3.11 4.38 -14.98
CA ASP A 273 3.79 5.01 -16.13
C ASP A 273 2.75 5.47 -17.18
N GLU A 274 2.82 4.99 -18.43
CA GLU A 274 1.86 5.32 -19.51
C GLU A 274 0.74 4.27 -19.66
N MET A 275 0.64 3.32 -18.74
CA MET A 275 -0.22 2.14 -18.86
C MET A 275 -1.38 2.17 -17.86
N HIS A 276 -2.49 1.51 -18.22
CA HIS A 276 -3.62 1.25 -17.33
C HIS A 276 -3.70 -0.23 -16.98
N SER A 277 -3.79 -0.54 -15.69
CA SER A 277 -3.95 -1.88 -15.15
C SER A 277 -5.29 -2.00 -14.41
N GLY A 278 -6.19 -2.83 -14.94
CA GLY A 278 -7.47 -3.15 -14.31
C GLY A 278 -7.36 -3.76 -12.90
N PRO A 279 -6.49 -4.76 -12.68
CA PRO A 279 -6.21 -5.28 -11.33
C PRO A 279 -5.77 -4.20 -10.34
N LEU A 280 -4.93 -3.25 -10.78
CA LEU A 280 -4.50 -2.13 -9.95
C LEU A 280 -5.67 -1.17 -9.66
N ALA A 281 -6.44 -0.80 -10.68
CA ALA A 281 -7.60 0.07 -10.55
C ALA A 281 -8.58 -0.47 -9.51
N LEU A 282 -9.00 -1.73 -9.66
CA LEU A 282 -9.90 -2.41 -8.73
C LEU A 282 -9.32 -2.49 -7.31
N THR A 283 -8.03 -2.75 -7.17
CA THR A 283 -7.35 -2.77 -5.86
C THR A 283 -7.41 -1.39 -5.20
N GLN A 284 -7.10 -0.32 -5.93
CA GLN A 284 -7.14 1.05 -5.42
C GLN A 284 -8.57 1.47 -5.05
N LEU A 285 -9.55 1.15 -5.90
CA LEU A 285 -10.98 1.43 -5.66
C LEU A 285 -11.50 0.73 -4.40
N LEU A 286 -11.22 -0.56 -4.24
CA LEU A 286 -11.69 -1.32 -3.07
C LEU A 286 -11.09 -0.77 -1.77
N ILE A 287 -9.79 -0.46 -1.75
CA ILE A 287 -9.13 0.10 -0.56
C ILE A 287 -9.67 1.50 -0.26
N ALA A 288 -9.80 2.36 -1.27
CA ALA A 288 -10.36 3.70 -1.10
C ALA A 288 -11.80 3.66 -0.59
N GLY A 289 -12.62 2.72 -1.07
CA GLY A 289 -13.98 2.47 -0.60
C GLY A 289 -14.03 2.16 0.90
N HIS A 290 -13.18 1.23 1.36
CA HIS A 290 -13.08 0.91 2.79
C HIS A 290 -12.64 2.09 3.66
N VAL A 291 -11.76 2.96 3.14
CA VAL A 291 -11.37 4.18 3.84
C VAL A 291 -12.56 5.15 3.99
N LEU A 292 -13.42 5.26 2.98
CA LEU A 292 -14.61 6.10 3.03
C LEU A 292 -15.71 5.53 3.94
N GLU A 293 -15.91 4.21 3.95
CA GLU A 293 -16.82 3.57 4.90
C GLU A 293 -16.36 3.71 6.35
N ALA A 294 -15.06 3.53 6.59
CA ALA A 294 -14.50 3.76 7.92
C ALA A 294 -14.80 5.19 8.40
N ARG A 295 -14.84 6.17 7.49
CA ARG A 295 -15.26 7.54 7.81
C ARG A 295 -16.75 7.64 8.13
N SER A 296 -17.62 7.05 7.31
CA SER A 296 -19.08 7.15 7.49
C SER A 296 -19.55 6.54 8.81
N LEU A 297 -18.92 5.44 9.25
CA LEU A 297 -19.18 4.80 10.55
C LEU A 297 -18.76 5.66 11.75
N ILE A 298 -17.88 6.64 11.54
CA ILE A 298 -17.35 7.53 12.58
C ILE A 298 -18.13 8.85 12.67
N SER A 299 -18.87 9.22 11.62
CA SER A 299 -19.66 10.45 11.55
C SER A 299 -21.05 10.36 12.21
N VAL A 300 -21.37 9.25 12.89
CA VAL A 300 -22.62 9.00 13.65
C VAL A 300 -22.34 9.14 15.15
#